data_AF-A0A8J2Y6U5-F1
#
_entry.id   AF-A0A8J2Y6U5-F1
#
_cell.length_a   1.000
_cell.length_b   1.000
_cell.length_c   1.000
_cell.angle_alpha   90.00
_cell.angle_beta   90.00
_cell.angle_gamma   90.00
#
_symmetry.space_group_name_H-M   'P 1'
#
loop_
_entity.id
_entity.type
_entity.pdbx_description
1 polymer ?
#
loop_
_entity_poly.entity_id
_entity_poly.type
_entity_poly.pdbx_seq_one_letter_code
_entity_poly.pdbx_strand_id
1 'polypeptide(L)'
;MTKKFLFGSACSAFLLLQACSAGEPVAQMAGDAPAGSAPAGECRNGGDRLALSGLCKDAAIAMLNTAGGPDPVLPDECSWEIQETRFAIDVLLYRAASCDGTTAKLSFAGGAQQAELRLEESALGWPTGEESEPLIRVISADPEAPYANIEFYVKNAIEDPVEAANCAARPANIDGWPDDAIVVDEKDAPEFDLDGPRSACGPFGFSGDETRYWRVFNDFSWLFSLGQDLYQDIDVGSLTLVPSVTE
;
A
#
# COMPACT_ATOMS: atom_id res chain seq x y z
N MET A 1 -48.20 20.61 0.95
CA MET A 1 -48.93 19.58 1.74
C MET A 1 -47.96 19.02 2.77
N THR A 2 -48.16 19.40 4.02
CA THR A 2 -47.19 19.21 5.11
C THR A 2 -47.60 18.00 5.93
N LYS A 3 -46.78 16.93 5.97
CA LYS A 3 -46.98 15.81 6.89
C LYS A 3 -45.82 15.75 7.89
N LYS A 4 -46.11 16.22 9.10
CA LYS A 4 -45.35 15.96 10.33
C LYS A 4 -45.69 14.54 10.79
N PHE A 5 -44.69 13.75 11.17
CA PHE A 5 -44.89 12.56 12.01
C PHE A 5 -44.09 12.69 13.30
N LEU A 6 -44.78 12.28 14.37
CA LEU A 6 -44.48 12.46 15.77
C LEU A 6 -43.63 11.31 16.33
N PHE A 7 -42.80 11.69 17.31
CA PHE A 7 -42.31 10.95 18.47
C PHE A 7 -42.88 9.55 18.74
N GLY A 8 -41.97 8.61 19.01
CA GLY A 8 -42.22 7.38 19.73
C GLY A 8 -41.02 7.01 20.59
N SER A 9 -41.02 7.44 21.85
CA SER A 9 -40.08 7.01 22.89
C SER A 9 -40.64 5.72 23.52
N ALA A 10 -39.85 4.65 23.56
CA ALA A 10 -40.19 3.44 24.29
C ALA A 10 -39.02 3.04 25.20
N CYS A 11 -39.25 3.28 26.48
CA CYS A 11 -38.50 2.78 27.62
C CYS A 11 -38.77 1.28 27.78
N SER A 12 -37.74 0.44 27.93
CA SER A 12 -37.88 -0.84 28.63
C SER A 12 -36.54 -1.27 29.21
N ALA A 13 -36.51 -1.27 30.54
CA ALA A 13 -35.49 -1.80 31.41
C ALA A 13 -35.79 -3.27 31.77
N PHE A 14 -34.82 -3.89 32.46
CA PHE A 14 -34.87 -5.16 33.19
C PHE A 14 -34.65 -6.45 32.39
N LEU A 15 -33.50 -7.11 32.60
CA LEU A 15 -33.39 -8.21 33.58
C LEU A 15 -31.94 -8.69 33.73
N LEU A 16 -31.45 -8.60 34.97
CA LEU A 16 -30.24 -9.26 35.46
C LEU A 16 -30.50 -10.77 35.57
N LEU A 17 -29.61 -11.59 35.02
CA LEU A 17 -29.42 -12.98 35.46
C LEU A 17 -27.93 -13.21 35.66
N GLN A 18 -27.55 -13.29 36.94
CA GLN A 18 -26.33 -13.93 37.40
C GLN A 18 -26.48 -15.45 37.24
N ALA A 19 -25.46 -16.11 36.69
CA ALA A 19 -25.19 -17.51 36.97
C ALA A 19 -23.67 -17.70 37.09
N CYS A 20 -23.25 -18.14 38.27
CA CYS A 20 -21.90 -18.54 38.61
C CYS A 20 -21.49 -19.78 37.80
N SER A 21 -20.29 -19.76 37.24
CA SER A 21 -19.53 -20.98 36.97
C SER A 21 -18.14 -20.80 37.58
N ALA A 22 -17.88 -21.56 38.64
CA ALA A 22 -16.56 -21.72 39.22
C ALA A 22 -15.72 -22.61 38.29
N GLY A 23 -14.65 -22.05 37.73
CA GLY A 23 -13.59 -22.79 37.05
C GLY A 23 -12.27 -22.56 37.79
N GLU A 24 -11.57 -23.65 38.09
CA GLU A 24 -10.30 -23.75 38.82
C GLU A 24 -9.14 -22.94 38.19
N PRO A 25 -8.07 -22.63 38.95
CA PRO A 25 -6.98 -21.77 38.48
C PRO A 25 -6.09 -22.54 37.50
N VAL A 26 -6.10 -22.12 36.23
CA VAL A 26 -5.14 -22.59 35.24
C VAL A 26 -3.78 -21.96 35.55
N ALA A 27 -2.77 -22.82 35.59
CA ALA A 27 -1.38 -22.52 35.85
C ALA A 27 -0.89 -21.31 35.05
N GLN A 28 -0.18 -20.44 35.76
CA GLN A 28 0.54 -19.28 35.27
C GLN A 28 1.62 -19.74 34.29
N MET A 29 1.33 -19.69 32.98
CA MET A 29 2.34 -19.78 31.95
C MET A 29 3.11 -18.46 31.93
N ALA A 30 4.40 -18.57 32.24
CA ALA A 30 5.39 -17.56 31.89
C ALA A 30 5.49 -17.46 30.36
N GLY A 31 5.58 -16.23 29.85
CA GLY A 31 5.86 -15.95 28.44
C GLY A 31 4.81 -15.06 27.80
N ASP A 32 4.92 -13.77 28.05
CA ASP A 32 5.22 -12.80 27.00
C ASP A 32 5.43 -11.45 27.68
N ALA A 33 6.71 -11.05 27.72
CA ALA A 33 7.00 -9.65 27.97
C ALA A 33 6.35 -8.86 26.82
N PRO A 34 5.66 -7.74 27.08
CA PRO A 34 5.32 -6.84 26.00
C PRO A 34 6.63 -6.50 25.29
N ALA A 35 6.62 -6.45 23.95
CA ALA A 35 7.71 -5.93 23.16
C ALA A 35 7.94 -4.47 23.58
N GLY A 36 8.72 -4.30 24.64
CA GLY A 36 9.14 -3.01 25.15
C GLY A 36 10.01 -2.41 24.07
N SER A 37 9.58 -1.24 23.58
CA SER A 37 10.41 -0.30 22.85
C SER A 37 11.85 -0.38 23.34
N ALA A 38 12.73 -0.93 22.50
CA ALA A 38 14.14 -0.99 22.80
C ALA A 38 14.63 0.42 23.16
N PRO A 39 15.51 0.58 24.15
CA PRO A 39 16.05 1.89 24.48
C PRO A 39 16.70 2.50 23.24
N ALA A 40 16.67 3.83 23.14
CA ALA A 40 17.37 4.63 22.14
C ALA A 40 18.91 4.48 22.28
N GLY A 41 19.44 3.28 22.06
CA GLY A 41 20.87 3.00 21.98
C GLY A 41 21.46 3.59 20.70
N GLU A 42 22.77 3.73 20.61
CA GLU A 42 23.39 4.09 19.34
C GLU A 42 23.10 3.00 18.30
N CYS A 43 22.95 3.39 17.04
CA CYS A 43 22.89 2.40 15.98
C CYS A 43 24.17 1.59 15.93
N ARG A 44 24.06 0.35 15.43
CA ARG A 44 25.23 -0.50 15.23
C ARG A 44 26.25 0.29 14.38
N ASN A 45 27.51 0.31 14.84
CA ASN A 45 28.61 1.07 14.23
C ASN A 45 28.42 2.59 14.18
N GLY A 46 27.54 3.17 15.01
CA GLY A 46 27.27 4.60 15.04
C GLY A 46 26.54 5.12 13.80
N GLY A 47 25.83 4.24 13.08
CA GLY A 47 25.07 4.62 11.88
C GLY A 47 23.92 5.59 12.14
N ASP A 48 23.39 6.18 11.07
CA ASP A 48 22.28 7.13 11.18
C ASP A 48 20.96 6.44 11.54
N ARG A 49 20.10 7.20 12.22
CA ARG A 49 18.68 6.87 12.40
C ARG A 49 17.84 7.58 11.34
N LEU A 50 16.79 6.89 10.91
CA LEU A 50 15.67 7.46 10.20
C LEU A 50 14.88 8.39 11.15
N ALA A 51 14.41 9.52 10.65
CA ALA A 51 13.87 10.63 11.44
C ALA A 51 12.43 10.40 11.95
N LEU A 52 11.57 9.71 11.19
CA LEU A 52 10.17 9.44 11.49
C LEU A 52 10.01 8.14 12.28
N SER A 53 10.61 7.05 11.80
CA SER A 53 10.54 5.74 12.46
C SER A 53 11.56 5.57 13.58
N GLY A 54 12.55 6.46 13.69
CA GLY A 54 13.66 6.32 14.63
C GLY A 54 14.55 5.12 14.37
N LEU A 55 14.29 4.30 13.34
CA LEU A 55 15.03 3.06 13.09
C LEU A 55 16.45 3.34 12.63
N CYS A 56 17.39 2.48 12.99
CA CYS A 56 18.71 2.48 12.37
C CYS A 56 18.60 2.07 10.90
N LYS A 57 19.30 2.75 9.99
CA LYS A 57 19.22 2.46 8.53
C LYS A 57 19.42 0.97 8.20
N ASP A 58 20.43 0.32 8.77
CA ASP A 58 20.67 -1.13 8.62
C ASP A 58 19.45 -1.99 9.01
N ALA A 59 18.78 -1.62 10.11
CA ALA A 59 17.62 -2.35 10.61
C ALA A 59 16.41 -2.11 9.68
N ALA A 60 16.21 -0.87 9.22
CA ALA A 60 15.16 -0.55 8.26
C ALA A 60 15.34 -1.30 6.94
N ILE A 61 16.57 -1.39 6.41
CA ILE A 61 16.87 -2.17 5.20
C ILE A 61 16.50 -3.65 5.38
N ALA A 62 16.80 -4.23 6.54
CA ALA A 62 16.46 -5.63 6.83
C ALA A 62 14.95 -5.89 6.98
N MET A 63 14.15 -4.84 7.14
CA MET A 63 12.69 -4.93 7.23
C MET A 63 12.00 -4.82 5.88
N LEU A 64 12.70 -4.36 4.82
CA LEU A 64 12.09 -4.16 3.51
C LEU A 64 11.52 -5.48 2.95
N ASN A 65 10.24 -5.45 2.62
CA ASN A 65 9.51 -6.57 2.04
C ASN A 65 9.62 -6.53 0.51
N THR A 66 10.70 -7.09 -0.06
CA THR A 66 10.86 -7.15 -1.52
C THR A 66 9.92 -8.18 -2.14
N ALA A 67 9.02 -7.70 -3.00
CA ALA A 67 7.93 -8.43 -3.68
C ALA A 67 8.30 -9.59 -4.61
N GLY A 68 9.57 -10.02 -4.65
CA GLY A 68 10.11 -10.81 -5.76
C GLY A 68 10.26 -9.96 -7.05
N GLY A 69 10.63 -10.61 -8.14
CA GLY A 69 10.99 -9.93 -9.40
C GLY A 69 12.41 -9.34 -9.42
N PRO A 70 12.86 -8.81 -10.58
CA PRO A 70 14.15 -8.14 -10.68
C PRO A 70 14.13 -6.79 -9.96
N ASP A 71 15.24 -6.45 -9.30
CA ASP A 71 15.43 -5.09 -8.79
C ASP A 71 15.36 -4.08 -9.96
N PRO A 72 14.67 -2.94 -9.81
CA PRO A 72 14.68 -1.92 -10.84
C PRO A 72 16.11 -1.44 -11.07
N VAL A 73 16.46 -1.29 -12.35
CA VAL A 73 17.79 -0.79 -12.74
C VAL A 73 17.84 0.71 -12.47
N LEU A 74 19.00 1.21 -12.04
CA LEU A 74 19.28 2.64 -11.95
C LEU A 74 20.29 3.05 -13.04
N PRO A 75 20.30 4.32 -13.46
CA PRO A 75 21.40 4.85 -14.26
C PRO A 75 22.75 4.68 -13.54
N ASP A 76 23.83 4.71 -14.32
CA ASP A 76 25.18 4.77 -13.78
C ASP A 76 25.32 5.99 -12.84
N GLU A 77 26.15 5.87 -11.80
CA GLU A 77 26.38 6.87 -10.74
C GLU A 77 25.22 7.08 -9.74
N CYS A 78 24.09 6.41 -9.91
CA CYS A 78 23.00 6.41 -8.93
C CYS A 78 23.12 5.23 -7.94
N SER A 79 22.62 5.40 -6.72
CA SER A 79 22.48 4.35 -5.72
C SER A 79 21.07 4.24 -5.17
N TRP A 80 20.71 3.06 -4.65
CA TRP A 80 19.51 2.90 -3.83
C TRP A 80 19.82 3.30 -2.39
N GLU A 81 19.06 4.25 -1.85
CA GLU A 81 19.12 4.68 -0.45
C GLU A 81 17.81 4.34 0.26
N ILE A 82 17.90 3.99 1.55
CA ILE A 82 16.70 3.81 2.37
C ILE A 82 16.09 5.16 2.71
N GLN A 83 14.79 5.28 2.47
CA GLN A 83 13.98 6.45 2.77
C GLN A 83 12.73 6.06 3.56
N GLU A 84 12.10 7.08 4.11
CA GLU A 84 10.82 6.93 4.77
C GLU A 84 9.90 8.11 4.49
N THR A 85 8.59 7.88 4.57
CA THR A 85 7.59 8.95 4.56
C THR A 85 6.48 8.64 5.53
N ARG A 86 5.80 9.67 6.02
CA ARG A 86 4.64 9.48 6.90
C ARG A 86 3.51 8.82 6.11
N PHE A 87 2.87 7.82 6.68
CA PHE A 87 1.72 7.14 6.08
C PHE A 87 0.61 7.05 7.12
N ALA A 88 -0.33 8.00 7.10
CA ALA A 88 -1.31 8.17 8.16
C ALA A 88 -0.65 8.25 9.57
N ILE A 89 -0.91 7.26 10.44
CA ILE A 89 -0.30 7.15 11.78
C ILE A 89 0.99 6.34 11.81
N ASP A 90 1.32 5.69 10.69
CA ASP A 90 2.48 4.83 10.51
C ASP A 90 3.56 5.53 9.67
N VAL A 91 4.63 4.78 9.39
CA VAL A 91 5.73 5.20 8.52
C VAL A 91 5.89 4.18 7.41
N LEU A 92 6.02 4.66 6.17
CA LEU A 92 6.32 3.85 5.02
C LEU A 92 7.82 3.90 4.75
N LEU A 93 8.50 2.75 4.86
CA LEU A 93 9.88 2.54 4.46
C LEU A 93 9.96 2.12 2.99
N TYR A 94 10.97 2.59 2.27
CA TYR A 94 11.21 2.24 0.87
C TYR A 94 12.65 2.52 0.44
N ARG A 95 13.09 1.88 -0.64
CA ARG A 95 14.31 2.21 -1.40
C ARG A 95 13.98 3.31 -2.41
N ALA A 96 14.82 4.35 -2.42
CA ALA A 96 14.70 5.49 -3.31
C ALA A 96 16.02 5.72 -4.06
N ALA A 97 15.94 6.13 -5.32
CA ALA A 97 17.10 6.46 -6.13
C ALA A 97 17.77 7.72 -5.56
N SER A 98 19.10 7.69 -5.52
CA SER A 98 19.94 8.83 -5.15
C SER A 98 20.96 9.07 -6.24
N CYS A 99 20.87 10.22 -6.90
CA CYS A 99 21.70 10.60 -8.05
C CYS A 99 22.19 12.04 -7.84
N ASP A 100 23.49 12.29 -8.03
CA ASP A 100 24.09 13.63 -7.92
C ASP A 100 23.72 14.41 -6.64
N GLY A 101 23.59 13.69 -5.52
CA GLY A 101 23.26 14.25 -4.21
C GLY A 101 21.78 14.59 -4.00
N THR A 102 20.90 14.25 -4.96
CA THR A 102 19.44 14.30 -4.80
C THR A 102 18.93 12.90 -4.54
N THR A 103 18.13 12.72 -3.49
CA THR A 103 17.47 11.44 -3.21
C THR A 103 15.96 11.59 -3.42
N ALA A 104 15.36 10.69 -4.17
CA ALA A 104 13.92 10.71 -4.40
C ALA A 104 13.15 10.54 -3.09
N LYS A 105 11.95 11.12 -3.05
CA LYS A 105 11.11 11.13 -1.85
C LYS A 105 9.64 11.08 -2.20
N LEU A 106 8.90 10.27 -1.45
CA LEU A 106 7.45 10.20 -1.52
C LEU A 106 6.78 11.15 -0.52
N SER A 107 5.68 11.75 -0.93
CA SER A 107 4.71 12.43 -0.07
C SER A 107 3.41 11.65 0.00
N PHE A 108 2.74 11.69 1.16
CA PHE A 108 1.46 11.03 1.39
C PHE A 108 0.31 12.04 1.49
N ALA A 109 -0.78 11.77 0.78
CA ALA A 109 -2.03 12.50 0.90
C ALA A 109 -3.17 11.51 1.23
N GLY A 110 -3.80 11.68 2.40
CA GLY A 110 -4.98 10.92 2.78
C GLY A 110 -6.25 11.53 2.20
N GLY A 111 -7.14 10.70 1.65
CA GLY A 111 -8.44 11.09 1.12
C GLY A 111 -9.58 10.24 1.70
N ALA A 112 -10.83 10.66 1.44
CA ALA A 112 -12.02 10.01 2.00
C ALA A 112 -12.27 8.59 1.44
N GLN A 113 -11.79 8.29 0.23
CA GLN A 113 -11.99 7.01 -0.46
C GLN A 113 -10.68 6.27 -0.74
N GLN A 114 -9.59 7.00 -0.88
CA GLN A 114 -8.26 6.46 -1.12
C GLN A 114 -7.21 7.40 -0.53
N ALA A 115 -6.04 6.87 -0.28
CA ALA A 115 -4.83 7.65 -0.08
C ALA A 115 -3.97 7.61 -1.35
N GLU A 116 -3.04 8.53 -1.45
CA GLU A 116 -2.16 8.68 -2.62
C GLU A 116 -0.74 8.96 -2.18
N LEU A 117 0.23 8.37 -2.89
CA LEU A 117 1.65 8.70 -2.77
C LEU A 117 2.14 9.33 -4.07
N ARG A 118 2.85 10.44 -3.93
CA ARG A 118 3.44 11.21 -5.04
C ARG A 118 4.93 11.38 -4.84
N LEU A 119 5.65 11.55 -5.94
CA LEU A 119 7.02 12.06 -5.88
C LEU A 119 6.99 13.51 -5.39
N GLU A 120 7.53 13.73 -4.19
CA GLU A 120 7.85 15.05 -3.66
C GLU A 120 9.18 15.54 -4.25
N GLU A 121 10.15 14.63 -4.30
CA GLU A 121 11.46 14.84 -4.89
C GLU A 121 11.79 13.67 -5.82
N SER A 122 12.49 13.95 -6.91
CA SER A 122 12.88 12.96 -7.91
C SER A 122 14.38 13.13 -8.18
N ALA A 123 15.14 12.05 -8.03
CA ALA A 123 16.55 11.99 -8.39
C ALA A 123 16.74 11.82 -9.91
N LEU A 124 15.73 11.32 -10.62
CA LEU A 124 15.78 11.00 -12.06
C LEU A 124 15.12 12.05 -12.97
N GLY A 125 14.72 13.19 -12.43
CA GLY A 125 14.09 14.30 -13.18
C GLY A 125 12.61 14.11 -13.55
N TRP A 126 11.87 13.22 -12.90
CA TRP A 126 10.43 13.03 -13.07
C TRP A 126 9.61 14.22 -12.55
N PRO A 127 8.37 14.40 -13.04
CA PRO A 127 7.43 15.38 -12.49
C PRO A 127 7.17 15.15 -11.00
N THR A 128 7.21 16.21 -10.20
CA THR A 128 6.98 16.17 -8.76
C THR A 128 5.92 17.18 -8.30
N GLY A 129 5.48 17.04 -7.06
CA GLY A 129 4.58 17.98 -6.39
C GLY A 129 3.09 17.65 -6.56
N GLU A 130 2.22 18.55 -6.10
CA GLU A 130 0.77 18.29 -6.02
C GLU A 130 0.09 18.15 -7.39
N GLU A 131 0.67 18.77 -8.42
CA GLU A 131 0.16 18.72 -9.80
C GLU A 131 0.61 17.45 -10.55
N SER A 132 1.50 16.63 -9.96
CA SER A 132 1.87 15.36 -10.57
C SER A 132 0.77 14.32 -10.34
N GLU A 133 0.63 13.41 -11.31
CA GLU A 133 -0.17 12.21 -11.09
C GLU A 133 0.41 11.40 -9.91
N PRO A 134 -0.43 10.74 -9.10
CA PRO A 134 0.06 9.88 -8.04
C PRO A 134 0.72 8.64 -8.64
N LEU A 135 1.92 8.34 -8.14
CA LEU A 135 2.64 7.12 -8.46
C LEU A 135 1.93 5.89 -7.89
N ILE A 136 1.34 6.05 -6.70
CA ILE A 136 0.66 4.97 -5.99
C ILE A 136 -0.67 5.46 -5.42
N ARG A 137 -1.73 4.71 -5.64
CA ARG A 137 -3.04 4.90 -4.97
C ARG A 137 -3.26 3.75 -4.00
N VAL A 138 -3.84 4.05 -2.84
CA VAL A 138 -3.98 3.08 -1.76
C VAL A 138 -5.42 3.06 -1.25
N ILE A 139 -6.00 1.87 -1.22
CA ILE A 139 -7.32 1.60 -0.63
C ILE A 139 -7.17 0.52 0.44
N SER A 140 -8.13 0.43 1.36
CA SER A 140 -8.19 -0.68 2.31
C SER A 140 -8.33 -2.01 1.58
N ALA A 141 -7.72 -3.08 2.09
CA ALA A 141 -7.99 -4.45 1.68
C ALA A 141 -8.82 -5.19 2.74
N ASP A 142 -9.63 -6.15 2.31
CA ASP A 142 -10.22 -7.13 3.21
C ASP A 142 -9.27 -8.35 3.28
N PRO A 143 -8.73 -8.71 4.45
CA PRO A 143 -7.82 -9.84 4.57
C PRO A 143 -8.48 -11.19 4.24
N GLU A 144 -9.80 -11.30 4.35
CA GLU A 144 -10.55 -12.51 3.98
C GLU A 144 -10.86 -12.56 2.47
N ALA A 145 -10.80 -11.41 1.79
CA ALA A 145 -11.11 -11.26 0.37
C ALA A 145 -10.20 -10.20 -0.28
N PRO A 146 -8.88 -10.48 -0.44
CA PRO A 146 -7.86 -9.47 -0.74
C PRO A 146 -8.09 -8.71 -2.05
N TYR A 147 -8.82 -9.31 -3.00
CA TYR A 147 -9.12 -8.68 -4.30
C TYR A 147 -10.52 -8.08 -4.38
N ALA A 148 -11.41 -8.32 -3.41
CA ALA A 148 -12.78 -7.81 -3.47
C ALA A 148 -12.82 -6.28 -3.50
N ASN A 149 -11.94 -5.62 -2.72
CA ASN A 149 -11.86 -4.17 -2.68
C ASN A 149 -11.25 -3.59 -3.96
N ILE A 150 -10.27 -4.28 -4.57
CA ILE A 150 -9.72 -3.93 -5.88
C ILE A 150 -10.84 -3.97 -6.92
N GLU A 151 -11.56 -5.09 -7.04
CA GLU A 151 -12.64 -5.22 -8.01
C GLU A 151 -13.75 -4.20 -7.78
N PHE A 152 -14.16 -3.99 -6.52
CA PHE A 152 -15.15 -2.99 -6.18
C PHE A 152 -14.70 -1.59 -6.61
N TYR A 153 -13.46 -1.21 -6.30
CA TYR A 153 -12.91 0.09 -6.64
C TYR A 153 -12.85 0.31 -8.15
N VAL A 154 -12.30 -0.66 -8.89
CA VAL A 154 -12.21 -0.58 -10.36
C VAL A 154 -13.59 -0.53 -11.00
N LYS A 155 -14.52 -1.41 -10.60
CA LYS A 155 -15.87 -1.48 -11.19
C LYS A 155 -16.69 -0.23 -10.96
N ASN A 156 -16.53 0.46 -9.82
CA ASN A 156 -17.22 1.71 -9.55
C ASN A 156 -16.68 2.90 -10.37
N ALA A 157 -15.48 2.78 -10.96
CA ALA A 157 -14.92 3.79 -11.84
C ALA A 157 -15.33 3.63 -13.32
N ILE A 158 -16.04 2.55 -13.65
CA ILE A 158 -16.51 2.25 -15.01
C ILE A 158 -17.95 2.73 -15.17
N GLU A 159 -18.22 3.53 -16.21
CA GLU A 159 -19.56 4.07 -16.46
C GLU A 159 -20.54 3.03 -17.02
N ASP A 160 -20.07 2.11 -17.88
CA ASP A 160 -20.89 1.04 -18.44
C ASP A 160 -20.99 -0.16 -17.48
N PRO A 161 -22.18 -0.44 -16.92
CA PRO A 161 -22.36 -1.57 -16.00
C PRO A 161 -22.13 -2.94 -16.66
N VAL A 162 -22.26 -3.07 -17.98
CA VAL A 162 -21.98 -4.31 -18.71
C VAL A 162 -20.47 -4.55 -18.76
N GLU A 163 -19.69 -3.52 -19.07
CA GLU A 163 -18.23 -3.55 -19.02
C GLU A 163 -17.76 -3.87 -17.59
N ALA A 164 -18.26 -3.13 -16.59
CA ALA A 164 -17.91 -3.34 -15.19
C ALA A 164 -18.18 -4.78 -14.72
N ALA A 165 -19.30 -5.37 -15.14
CA ALA A 165 -19.63 -6.76 -14.81
C ALA A 165 -18.68 -7.79 -15.45
N ASN A 166 -18.00 -7.43 -16.55
CA ASN A 166 -17.05 -8.29 -17.24
C ASN A 166 -15.64 -8.25 -16.64
N CYS A 167 -15.36 -7.30 -15.75
CA CYS A 167 -14.05 -7.13 -15.13
C CYS A 167 -13.83 -8.07 -13.93
N ALA A 168 -12.62 -8.59 -13.78
CA ALA A 168 -12.20 -9.42 -12.65
C ALA A 168 -10.70 -9.22 -12.34
N ALA A 169 -10.35 -9.35 -11.07
CA ALA A 169 -8.95 -9.36 -10.65
C ALA A 169 -8.31 -10.71 -10.99
N ARG A 170 -7.07 -10.68 -11.51
CA ARG A 170 -6.28 -11.89 -11.78
C ARG A 170 -4.78 -11.62 -11.61
N PRO A 171 -3.96 -12.65 -11.30
CA PRO A 171 -2.52 -12.52 -11.33
C PRO A 171 -2.02 -11.99 -12.67
N ALA A 172 -1.04 -11.09 -12.62
CA ALA A 172 -0.42 -10.51 -13.80
C ALA A 172 0.53 -11.51 -14.47
N ASN A 173 1.43 -12.17 -13.74
CA ASN A 173 2.40 -13.12 -14.32
C ASN A 173 3.13 -12.55 -15.57
N ILE A 174 3.40 -11.24 -15.59
CA ILE A 174 4.11 -10.56 -16.67
C ILE A 174 5.60 -10.55 -16.32
N ASP A 175 6.46 -10.89 -17.27
CA ASP A 175 7.90 -10.90 -17.05
C ASP A 175 8.41 -9.51 -16.63
N GLY A 176 9.27 -9.47 -15.62
CA GLY A 176 9.76 -8.23 -15.02
C GLY A 176 8.81 -7.53 -14.03
N TRP A 177 7.58 -8.02 -13.84
CA TRP A 177 6.68 -7.50 -12.79
C TRP A 177 6.87 -8.28 -11.48
N PRO A 178 6.45 -7.72 -10.32
CA PRO A 178 6.41 -8.46 -9.06
C PRO A 178 5.59 -9.75 -9.14
N ASP A 179 6.01 -10.78 -8.40
CA ASP A 179 5.35 -12.10 -8.40
C ASP A 179 3.91 -12.04 -7.84
N ASP A 180 3.64 -11.05 -6.98
CA ASP A 180 2.33 -10.80 -6.37
C ASP A 180 1.50 -9.75 -7.11
N ALA A 181 1.93 -9.32 -8.31
CA ALA A 181 1.23 -8.32 -9.10
C ALA A 181 -0.13 -8.84 -9.60
N ILE A 182 -1.15 -7.99 -9.48
CA ILE A 182 -2.54 -8.25 -9.86
C ILE A 182 -2.97 -7.20 -10.88
N VAL A 183 -3.77 -7.60 -11.86
CA VAL A 183 -4.48 -6.65 -12.74
C VAL A 183 -5.97 -6.89 -12.66
N VAL A 184 -6.76 -5.86 -12.99
CA VAL A 184 -8.18 -6.04 -13.29
C VAL A 184 -8.36 -5.97 -14.79
N ASP A 185 -8.85 -7.06 -15.37
CA ASP A 185 -9.01 -7.23 -16.82
C ASP A 185 -10.35 -7.92 -17.10
N GLU A 186 -10.68 -8.06 -18.38
CA GLU A 186 -11.83 -8.85 -18.81
C GLU A 186 -11.67 -10.32 -18.40
N LYS A 187 -12.75 -10.97 -17.95
CA LYS A 187 -12.73 -12.37 -17.51
C LYS A 187 -12.21 -13.35 -18.54
N ASP A 188 -12.53 -13.10 -19.81
CA ASP A 188 -12.13 -13.92 -20.96
C ASP A 188 -10.96 -13.30 -21.74
N ALA A 189 -10.20 -12.41 -21.10
CA ALA A 189 -9.00 -11.82 -21.71
C ALA A 189 -8.02 -12.94 -22.13
N PRO A 190 -7.39 -12.82 -23.31
CA PRO A 190 -6.29 -13.70 -23.66
C PRO A 190 -5.13 -13.54 -22.66
N GLU A 191 -4.19 -14.49 -22.67
CA GLU A 191 -2.88 -14.24 -22.05
C GLU A 191 -2.29 -12.95 -22.60
N PHE A 192 -1.52 -12.24 -21.76
CA PHE A 192 -1.03 -10.91 -22.08
C PHE A 192 -0.23 -10.92 -23.38
N ASP A 193 -0.86 -10.41 -24.43
CA ASP A 193 -0.18 -10.02 -25.64
C ASP A 193 0.23 -8.57 -25.46
N LEU A 194 1.52 -8.36 -25.16
CA LEU A 194 2.10 -7.02 -25.02
C LEU A 194 2.31 -6.35 -26.38
N ASP A 195 2.05 -7.05 -27.50
CA ASP A 195 2.13 -6.49 -28.85
C ASP A 195 0.83 -5.74 -29.24
N GLY A 196 0.52 -4.67 -28.52
CA GLY A 196 -0.50 -3.70 -28.94
C GLY A 196 -1.09 -2.86 -27.80
N PRO A 197 -1.66 -1.68 -28.12
CA PRO A 197 -2.30 -0.80 -27.14
C PRO A 197 -3.65 -1.40 -26.70
N ARG A 198 -3.62 -2.32 -25.73
CA ARG A 198 -4.82 -2.84 -25.07
C ARG A 198 -4.97 -2.13 -23.73
N SER A 199 -6.13 -1.55 -23.48
CA SER A 199 -6.57 -1.13 -22.16
C SER A 199 -7.90 -1.78 -21.86
N ALA A 200 -8.12 -2.17 -20.61
CA ALA A 200 -9.35 -2.84 -20.19
C ALA A 200 -9.74 -2.43 -18.77
N CYS A 201 -11.05 -2.45 -18.49
CA CYS A 201 -11.60 -2.23 -17.15
C CYS A 201 -11.31 -0.84 -16.59
N GLY A 202 -11.52 0.18 -17.43
CA GLY A 202 -11.44 1.59 -17.03
C GLY A 202 -10.04 2.08 -16.60
N PRO A 203 -9.97 3.24 -15.91
CA PRO A 203 -8.69 3.91 -15.64
C PRO A 203 -7.81 3.20 -14.60
N PHE A 204 -8.34 2.21 -13.89
CA PHE A 204 -7.64 1.49 -12.83
C PHE A 204 -7.48 -0.02 -13.14
N GLY A 205 -7.88 -0.44 -14.34
CA GLY A 205 -7.67 -1.78 -14.85
C GLY A 205 -6.36 -1.93 -15.62
N PHE A 206 -6.26 -3.00 -16.39
CA PHE A 206 -5.10 -3.32 -17.22
C PHE A 206 -4.84 -2.24 -18.27
N SER A 207 -3.57 -1.89 -18.43
CA SER A 207 -3.04 -1.05 -19.50
C SER A 207 -1.80 -1.71 -20.07
N GLY A 208 -1.77 -1.94 -21.39
CA GLY A 208 -0.57 -2.37 -22.12
C GLY A 208 0.36 -1.21 -22.44
N ASP A 209 -0.09 0.03 -22.26
CA ASP A 209 0.67 1.25 -22.55
C ASP A 209 1.43 1.78 -21.31
N GLU A 210 1.31 1.15 -20.15
CA GLU A 210 2.11 1.52 -18.98
C GLU A 210 2.22 0.35 -18.00
N THR A 211 3.24 0.38 -17.15
CA THR A 211 3.36 -0.55 -16.04
C THR A 211 2.36 -0.14 -14.95
N ARG A 212 1.19 -0.77 -14.98
CA ARG A 212 0.12 -0.56 -14.00
C ARG A 212 -0.36 -1.88 -13.43
N TYR A 213 -0.26 -2.02 -12.11
CA TYR A 213 -0.71 -3.20 -11.40
C TYR A 213 -1.11 -2.87 -9.97
N TRP A 214 -1.88 -3.78 -9.39
CA TRP A 214 -2.23 -3.80 -7.99
C TRP A 214 -1.31 -4.77 -7.23
N ARG A 215 -1.04 -4.48 -5.96
CA ARG A 215 -0.52 -5.45 -4.99
C ARG A 215 -1.33 -5.36 -3.71
N VAL A 216 -1.33 -6.42 -2.90
CA VAL A 216 -2.05 -6.45 -1.62
C VAL A 216 -1.08 -6.82 -0.51
N PHE A 217 -0.83 -5.88 0.40
CA PHE A 217 0.05 -6.08 1.54
C PHE A 217 -0.25 -5.05 2.65
N ASN A 218 0.08 -5.40 3.89
CA ASN A 218 -0.18 -4.59 5.10
C ASN A 218 -1.64 -4.11 5.22
N ASP A 219 -2.61 -4.99 4.92
CA ASP A 219 -4.06 -4.68 4.95
C ASP A 219 -4.54 -3.60 3.96
N PHE A 220 -3.74 -3.31 2.93
CA PHE A 220 -4.08 -2.35 1.88
C PHE A 220 -3.92 -2.97 0.49
N SER A 221 -4.70 -2.44 -0.47
CA SER A 221 -4.49 -2.66 -1.91
C SER A 221 -3.83 -1.41 -2.50
N TRP A 222 -2.71 -1.63 -3.19
CA TRP A 222 -1.82 -0.59 -3.70
C TRP A 222 -1.83 -0.65 -5.23
N LEU A 223 -2.34 0.38 -5.89
CA LEU A 223 -2.27 0.54 -7.34
C LEU A 223 -1.01 1.33 -7.69
N PHE A 224 -0.11 0.72 -8.43
CA PHE A 224 1.10 1.33 -8.98
C PHE A 224 0.84 1.80 -10.41
N SER A 225 1.31 3.00 -10.77
CA SER A 225 1.21 3.56 -12.12
C SER A 225 2.55 4.18 -12.50
N LEU A 226 3.44 3.36 -13.08
CA LEU A 226 4.88 3.66 -13.19
C LEU A 226 5.32 4.12 -14.59
N GLY A 227 4.37 4.32 -15.52
CA GLY A 227 4.67 4.66 -16.91
C GLY A 227 5.39 3.53 -17.66
N GLN A 228 6.12 3.89 -18.73
CA GLN A 228 6.90 2.94 -19.56
C GLN A 228 8.41 3.04 -19.33
N ASP A 229 8.85 3.94 -18.47
CA ASP A 229 10.27 4.26 -18.34
C ASP A 229 11.05 3.15 -17.62
N LEU A 230 12.25 2.92 -18.12
CA LEU A 230 13.16 1.89 -17.61
C LEU A 230 13.65 2.17 -16.19
N TYR A 231 13.82 3.46 -15.85
CA TYR A 231 14.40 3.89 -14.58
C TYR A 231 13.32 4.49 -13.69
N GLN A 232 13.28 4.03 -12.44
CA GLN A 232 12.26 4.41 -11.47
C GLN A 232 12.91 5.10 -10.27
N ASP A 233 12.32 6.20 -9.80
CA ASP A 233 12.82 6.91 -8.62
C ASP A 233 12.63 6.10 -7.33
N ILE A 234 11.62 5.22 -7.31
CA ILE A 234 11.23 4.43 -6.15
C ILE A 234 11.24 2.97 -6.55
N ASP A 235 11.91 2.15 -5.75
CA ASP A 235 11.71 0.72 -5.80
C ASP A 235 10.42 0.37 -5.05
N VAL A 236 9.33 0.32 -5.80
CA VAL A 236 8.00 -0.03 -5.29
C VAL A 236 7.91 -1.45 -4.75
N GLY A 237 8.86 -2.32 -5.13
CA GLY A 237 8.99 -3.66 -4.57
C GLY A 237 9.33 -3.63 -3.09
N SER A 238 9.99 -2.59 -2.58
CA SER A 238 10.49 -2.49 -1.19
C SER A 238 9.51 -1.92 -0.17
N LEU A 239 8.36 -1.42 -0.60
CA LEU A 239 7.42 -0.68 0.25
C LEU A 239 7.00 -1.49 1.49
N THR A 240 7.25 -0.94 2.67
CA THR A 240 7.00 -1.61 3.96
C THR A 240 6.45 -0.63 4.98
N LEU A 241 5.28 -0.93 5.55
CA LEU A 241 4.74 -0.13 6.65
C LEU A 241 5.33 -0.59 7.99
N VAL A 242 5.72 0.39 8.81
CA VAL A 242 6.16 0.18 10.19
C VAL A 242 5.44 1.17 11.11
N PRO A 243 5.18 0.80 12.37
CA PRO A 243 4.62 1.73 13.34
C PRO A 243 5.50 2.97 13.49
N SER A 244 4.89 4.14 13.61
CA SER A 244 5.62 5.35 13.99
C SER A 244 6.10 5.24 15.45
N VAL A 245 7.21 5.93 15.76
CA VAL A 245 7.59 6.15 17.16
C VAL A 245 6.67 7.23 17.69
N THR A 246 5.66 6.86 18.47
CA THR A 246 4.93 7.83 19.29
C THR A 246 5.89 8.40 20.32
N GLU A 247 6.18 9.70 20.20
CA GLU A 247 6.84 10.50 21.25
C GLU A 247 5.97 10.62 22.52
#